data_AF-A0A7X7DCV4-F1
#
_entry.id   AF-A0A7X7DCV4-F1
#
_cell.length_a   1.000
_cell.length_b   1.000
_cell.length_c   1.000
_cell.angle_alpha   90.00
_cell.angle_beta   90.00
_cell.angle_gamma   90.00
#
_symmetry.space_group_name_H-M   'P 1'
#
loop_
_entity.id
_entity.type
_entity.pdbx_description
1 polymer ?
#
loop_
_entity_poly.entity_id
_entity_poly.type
_entity_poly.pdbx_seq_one_letter_code
_entity_poly.pdbx_strand_id
1 'polypeptide(L)'
;MNNIAIERLRAAYALRPGVLSGSPLLEAARAWGPDGSVDALREWVAAPATRRVAGILRELSFNPPARFAGQSVEQDYGFTSAMQLAARILDDPTVLFPEAFDTAVETALPAPDYEQGV
;
A
#
# COMPACT_ATOMS: atom_id res chain seq x y z
N MET A 1 -12.48 15.72 -10.55
CA MET A 1 -13.61 14.95 -9.97
C MET A 1 -13.05 13.67 -9.35
N ASN A 2 -12.32 13.79 -8.24
CA ASN A 2 -11.54 12.71 -7.59
C ASN A 2 -12.03 12.41 -6.16
N ASN A 3 -13.18 12.97 -5.76
CA ASN A 3 -13.68 12.81 -4.40
C ASN A 3 -14.27 11.42 -4.15
N ILE A 4 -14.77 10.71 -5.16
CA ILE A 4 -15.56 9.49 -4.95
C ILE A 4 -14.70 8.27 -4.57
N ALA A 5 -13.55 8.05 -5.21
CA ALA A 5 -12.64 6.96 -4.84
C ALA A 5 -12.04 7.16 -3.44
N ILE A 6 -11.65 8.40 -3.12
CA ILE A 6 -11.16 8.79 -1.78
C ILE A 6 -12.26 8.64 -0.72
N GLU A 7 -13.51 9.04 -1.01
CA GLU A 7 -14.67 8.86 -0.13
C GLU A 7 -15.01 7.38 0.08
N ARG A 8 -14.88 6.53 -0.94
CA ARG A 8 -15.14 5.09 -0.85
C ARG A 8 -14.08 4.32 -0.08
N LEU A 9 -12.80 4.63 -0.29
CA LEU A 9 -11.72 4.15 0.57
C LEU A 9 -11.99 4.61 2.00
N ARG A 10 -12.32 5.89 2.21
CA ARG A 10 -12.69 6.42 3.53
C ARG A 10 -13.89 5.68 4.14
N ALA A 11 -14.90 5.29 3.35
CA ALA A 11 -16.07 4.55 3.81
C ALA A 11 -15.78 3.07 4.16
N ALA A 12 -15.03 2.36 3.31
CA ALA A 12 -14.56 0.99 3.58
C ALA A 12 -13.71 0.92 4.87
N TYR A 13 -12.96 1.99 5.11
CA TYR A 13 -12.10 2.16 6.26
C TYR A 13 -12.81 2.79 7.49
N ALA A 14 -13.92 3.50 7.30
CA ALA A 14 -14.78 4.03 8.37
C ALA A 14 -15.57 2.94 9.11
N LEU A 15 -15.72 1.75 8.51
CA LEU A 15 -16.36 0.58 9.14
C LEU A 15 -15.56 0.00 10.32
N ARG A 16 -14.37 0.54 10.63
CA ARG A 16 -13.62 0.26 11.87
C ARG A 16 -13.30 1.56 12.61
N PRO A 17 -14.12 1.96 13.61
CA PRO A 17 -13.90 3.20 14.35
C PRO A 17 -12.55 3.14 15.08
N GLY A 18 -11.62 4.03 14.71
CA GLY A 18 -10.34 4.22 15.41
C GLY A 18 -9.07 4.14 14.56
N VAL A 19 -9.11 3.69 13.30
CA VAL A 19 -7.87 3.33 12.59
C VAL A 19 -7.38 4.39 11.58
N LEU A 20 -8.23 5.27 11.03
CA LEU A 20 -7.95 5.84 9.69
C LEU A 20 -8.09 7.36 9.50
N SER A 21 -7.82 8.14 10.54
CA SER A 21 -7.13 9.42 10.32
C SER A 21 -5.63 9.14 10.25
N GLY A 22 -5.02 9.19 9.06
CA GLY A 22 -3.58 8.99 8.88
C GLY A 22 -3.15 7.67 8.23
N SER A 23 -3.98 7.07 7.34
CA SER A 23 -3.55 5.94 6.53
C SER A 23 -2.39 6.36 5.63
N PRO A 24 -1.18 5.78 5.78
CA PRO A 24 -0.04 6.14 4.93
C PRO A 24 -0.31 5.85 3.45
N LEU A 25 -1.13 4.84 3.15
CA LEU A 25 -1.52 4.52 1.77
C LEU A 25 -2.42 5.58 1.14
N LEU A 26 -3.36 6.16 1.92
CA LEU A 26 -4.21 7.25 1.41
C LEU A 26 -3.45 8.56 1.28
N GLU A 27 -2.51 8.81 2.18
CA GLU A 27 -1.61 9.97 2.07
C GLU A 27 -0.69 9.84 0.86
N ALA A 28 -0.12 8.65 0.63
CA ALA A 28 0.64 8.32 -0.57
C ALA A 28 -0.17 8.48 -1.85
N ALA A 29 -1.38 7.93 -1.89
CA ALA A 29 -2.28 8.06 -3.04
C ALA A 29 -2.65 9.52 -3.34
N ARG A 30 -2.82 10.37 -2.32
CA ARG A 30 -3.05 11.81 -2.53
C ARG A 30 -1.80 12.53 -3.03
N ALA A 31 -0.62 12.19 -2.50
CA ALA A 31 0.63 12.83 -2.90
C ALA A 31 1.06 12.45 -4.33
N TRP A 32 0.78 11.22 -4.75
CA TRP A 32 1.39 10.60 -5.93
C TRP A 32 0.41 10.01 -6.94
N GLY A 33 -0.87 9.95 -6.61
CA GLY A 33 -1.90 9.45 -7.51
C GLY A 33 -2.17 10.37 -8.71
N PRO A 34 -3.28 10.17 -9.42
CA PRO A 34 -3.59 10.85 -10.69
C PRO A 34 -3.63 12.38 -10.60
N ASP A 35 -4.14 12.90 -9.47
CA ASP A 35 -4.16 14.35 -9.18
C ASP A 35 -2.90 14.81 -8.42
N GLY A 36 -2.05 13.88 -7.99
CA GLY A 36 -0.77 14.11 -7.36
C GLY A 36 0.36 14.20 -8.39
N SER A 37 1.62 14.26 -7.92
CA SER A 37 2.77 14.33 -8.82
C SER A 37 3.33 12.93 -9.08
N VAL A 38 2.83 12.27 -10.12
CA VAL A 38 3.35 10.97 -10.61
C VAL A 38 4.83 11.07 -10.98
N ASP A 39 5.28 12.20 -11.52
CA ASP A 39 6.69 12.41 -11.85
C ASP A 39 7.55 12.52 -10.58
N ALA A 40 7.06 13.15 -9.51
CA ALA A 40 7.76 13.16 -8.21
C ALA A 40 7.81 11.76 -7.58
N LEU A 41 6.78 10.93 -7.77
CA LEU A 41 6.83 9.51 -7.35
C LEU A 41 7.94 8.78 -8.11
N ARG A 42 7.99 8.93 -9.44
CA ARG A 42 9.03 8.31 -10.28
C ARG A 42 10.43 8.77 -9.87
N GLU A 43 10.60 10.07 -9.59
CA GLU A 43 11.86 10.63 -9.10
C GLU A 43 12.23 10.06 -7.73
N TRP A 44 11.27 9.98 -6.80
CA TRP A 44 11.48 9.42 -5.47
C TRP A 44 11.85 7.94 -5.52
N VAL A 45 11.16 7.12 -6.33
CA VAL A 45 11.51 5.71 -6.58
C VAL A 45 12.91 5.60 -7.20
N ALA A 46 13.25 6.51 -8.13
CA ALA A 46 14.55 6.53 -8.78
C ALA A 46 15.69 7.02 -7.87
N ALA A 47 15.38 7.69 -6.74
CA ALA A 47 16.37 8.27 -5.86
C ALA A 47 17.32 7.19 -5.31
N PRO A 48 18.65 7.43 -5.28
CA PRO A 48 19.63 6.46 -4.79
C PRO A 48 19.36 5.98 -3.36
N ALA A 49 18.84 6.87 -2.50
CA ALA A 49 18.48 6.55 -1.12
C ALA A 49 17.32 5.54 -1.07
N THR A 50 16.24 5.76 -1.81
CA THR A 50 15.07 4.86 -1.87
C THR A 50 15.48 3.48 -2.38
N ARG A 51 16.26 3.41 -3.47
CA ARG A 51 16.79 2.14 -3.99
C ARG A 51 17.67 1.41 -2.98
N ARG A 52 18.49 2.15 -2.22
CA ARG A 52 19.34 1.57 -1.17
C ARG A 52 18.50 0.97 -0.05
N VAL A 53 17.45 1.66 0.40
CA VAL A 53 16.53 1.13 1.43
C VAL A 53 15.81 -0.12 0.91
N ALA A 54 15.29 -0.09 -0.32
CA ALA A 54 14.67 -1.27 -0.93
C ALA A 54 15.66 -2.44 -1.04
N GLY A 55 16.94 -2.17 -1.35
CA GLY A 55 18.01 -3.17 -1.33
C GLY A 55 18.22 -3.81 0.04
N ILE A 56 18.31 -2.99 1.10
CA ILE A 56 18.44 -3.45 2.49
C ILE A 56 17.26 -4.34 2.89
N LEU A 57 16.03 -3.95 2.56
CA LEU A 57 14.85 -4.75 2.87
C LEU A 57 14.88 -6.12 2.17
N ARG A 58 15.30 -6.16 0.90
CA ARG A 58 15.49 -7.44 0.20
C ARG A 58 16.57 -8.29 0.85
N GLU A 59 17.70 -7.70 1.24
CA GLU A 59 18.76 -8.43 1.94
C GLU A 59 18.26 -9.02 3.26
N LEU A 60 17.52 -8.24 4.06
CA LEU A 60 16.91 -8.72 5.30
C LEU A 60 15.92 -9.86 5.06
N SER A 61 15.22 -9.89 3.93
CA SER A 61 14.31 -10.98 3.60
C SER A 61 15.01 -12.33 3.38
N PHE A 62 16.29 -12.33 3.00
CA PHE A 62 17.09 -13.56 2.85
C PHE A 62 17.95 -13.84 4.09
N ASN A 63 18.42 -12.78 4.74
CA ASN A 63 19.29 -12.84 5.91
C ASN A 63 18.63 -12.11 7.09
N PRO A 64 17.59 -12.71 7.70
CA PRO A 64 16.93 -12.10 8.85
C PRO A 64 17.90 -11.97 10.03
N PRO A 65 17.83 -10.87 10.80
CA PRO A 65 18.58 -10.75 12.05
C PRO A 65 18.30 -11.93 12.98
N ALA A 66 19.30 -12.39 13.73
CA ALA A 66 19.21 -13.59 14.58
C ALA A 66 18.00 -13.60 15.54
N ARG A 67 17.54 -12.42 15.98
CA ARG A 67 16.34 -12.27 16.82
C ARG A 67 15.02 -12.61 16.13
N PHE A 68 15.02 -12.83 14.82
CA PHE A 68 13.84 -13.18 14.02
C PHE A 68 14.02 -14.50 13.27
N ALA A 69 15.23 -15.07 13.26
CA ALA A 69 15.55 -16.28 12.53
C ALA A 69 15.31 -17.53 13.40
N GLY A 70 14.60 -18.52 12.87
CA GLY A 70 14.52 -19.86 13.45
C GLY A 70 13.71 -19.96 14.74
N GLN A 71 12.86 -18.97 15.02
CA GLN A 71 11.95 -18.99 16.16
C GLN A 71 10.69 -19.83 15.86
N SER A 72 10.14 -19.72 14.66
CA SER A 72 9.12 -20.62 14.09
C SER A 72 9.04 -20.43 12.57
N VAL A 73 8.50 -21.43 11.86
CA VAL A 73 8.30 -21.34 10.40
C VAL A 73 7.37 -20.17 10.03
N GLU A 74 6.33 -19.95 10.83
CA GLU A 74 5.36 -18.86 10.64
C GLU A 74 6.00 -17.49 10.84
N GLN A 75 6.89 -17.36 11.83
CA GLN A 75 7.62 -16.12 12.09
C GLN A 75 8.65 -15.83 10.99
N ASP A 76 9.40 -16.84 10.55
CA ASP A 76 10.35 -16.72 9.45
C ASP A 76 9.63 -16.33 8.14
N TYR A 77 8.50 -16.98 7.85
CA TYR A 77 7.64 -16.65 6.72
C TYR A 77 7.07 -15.23 6.84
N GLY A 78 6.51 -14.87 8.00
CA GLY A 78 5.94 -13.56 8.25
C GLY A 78 6.97 -12.43 8.07
N PHE A 79 8.16 -12.61 8.61
CA PHE A 79 9.25 -11.64 8.48
C PHE A 79 9.69 -11.48 7.02
N THR A 80 9.97 -12.59 6.34
CA THR A 80 10.39 -12.60 4.93
C THR A 80 9.36 -11.91 4.05
N SER A 81 8.08 -12.30 4.20
CA SER A 81 6.96 -11.73 3.46
C SER A 81 6.82 -10.24 3.69
N ALA A 82 6.93 -9.79 4.95
CA ALA A 82 6.82 -8.38 5.31
C ALA A 82 7.95 -7.53 4.69
N MET A 83 9.20 -8.02 4.74
CA MET A 83 10.34 -7.32 4.14
C MET A 83 10.21 -7.23 2.62
N GLN A 84 9.77 -8.31 1.95
CA GLN A 84 9.53 -8.32 0.50
C GLN A 84 8.38 -7.38 0.10
N LEU A 85 7.28 -7.38 0.86
CA LEU A 85 6.17 -6.48 0.64
C LEU A 85 6.59 -5.01 0.80
N ALA A 86 7.33 -4.69 1.87
CA ALA A 86 7.84 -3.35 2.10
C ALA A 86 8.79 -2.90 0.97
N ALA A 87 9.70 -3.76 0.52
CA ALA A 87 10.56 -3.46 -0.62
C ALA A 87 9.74 -3.19 -1.90
N ARG A 88 8.69 -3.99 -2.13
CA ARG A 88 7.82 -3.81 -3.30
C ARG A 88 7.04 -2.49 -3.27
N ILE A 89 6.55 -2.08 -2.10
CA ILE A 89 5.89 -0.78 -1.90
C ILE A 89 6.87 0.38 -2.19
N LEU A 90 8.14 0.26 -1.78
CA LEU A 90 9.15 1.29 -2.07
C LEU A 90 9.54 1.35 -3.55
N ASP A 91 9.54 0.21 -4.26
CA ASP A 91 9.83 0.18 -5.69
C ASP A 91 8.69 0.78 -6.51
N ASP A 92 7.46 0.31 -6.26
CA ASP A 92 6.30 0.74 -7.01
C ASP A 92 5.01 0.36 -6.25
N PRO A 93 4.41 1.29 -5.51
CA PRO A 93 3.18 1.03 -4.78
C PRO A 93 1.96 0.86 -5.71
N THR A 94 2.01 1.33 -6.96
CA THR A 94 0.86 1.28 -7.86
C THR A 94 0.59 -0.14 -8.37
N VAL A 95 1.58 -1.04 -8.32
CA VAL A 95 1.37 -2.45 -8.69
C VAL A 95 0.58 -3.22 -7.64
N LEU A 96 0.71 -2.83 -6.36
CA LEU A 96 0.03 -3.51 -5.26
C LEU A 96 -1.35 -2.94 -4.97
N PHE A 97 -1.53 -1.65 -5.22
CA PHE A 97 -2.78 -0.94 -4.92
C PHE A 97 -3.27 -0.13 -6.14
N PRO A 98 -3.39 -0.74 -7.33
CA PRO A 98 -3.72 0.01 -8.55
C PRO A 98 -4.98 0.86 -8.40
N GLU A 99 -5.99 0.38 -7.68
CA GLU A 99 -7.24 1.10 -7.39
C GLU A 99 -7.06 2.39 -6.57
N ALA A 100 -5.99 2.49 -5.78
CA ALA A 100 -5.67 3.71 -5.04
C ALA A 100 -4.99 4.76 -5.94
N PHE A 101 -4.45 4.35 -7.09
CA PHE A 101 -3.62 5.18 -7.98
C PHE A 101 -4.19 5.32 -9.41
N ASP A 102 -5.31 4.67 -9.75
CA ASP A 102 -5.95 4.72 -11.07
C ASP A 102 -7.31 5.45 -11.03
N THR A 103 -7.53 6.36 -11.99
CA THR A 103 -8.81 7.06 -12.24
C THR A 103 -9.82 6.22 -13.03
N ALA A 104 -9.40 5.15 -13.72
CA ALA A 104 -10.28 4.39 -14.63
C ALA A 104 -11.17 3.34 -13.92
N VAL A 105 -10.97 3.10 -12.62
CA VAL A 105 -11.81 2.18 -11.82
C VAL A 105 -13.13 2.85 -11.42
N GLU A 106 -13.80 3.50 -12.37
CA GLU A 106 -15.09 4.18 -12.14
C GLU A 106 -16.30 3.33 -12.54
N THR A 107 -16.13 2.20 -13.25
CA THR A 107 -17.28 1.55 -13.93
C THR A 107 -17.47 0.04 -13.74
N ALA A 108 -16.73 -0.67 -12.89
CA ALA A 108 -16.86 -2.13 -12.85
C ALA A 108 -16.81 -2.77 -11.46
N LEU A 109 -17.64 -2.33 -10.53
CA LEU A 109 -18.08 -3.20 -9.43
C LEU A 109 -19.59 -3.05 -9.23
N PRO A 110 -20.36 -4.16 -9.15
CA PRO A 110 -21.79 -4.11 -8.90
C PRO A 110 -22.05 -3.38 -7.58
N ALA A 111 -23.11 -2.57 -7.56
CA ALA A 111 -23.53 -1.84 -6.37
C ALA A 111 -23.65 -2.81 -5.18
N PRO A 112 -23.19 -2.42 -3.97
CA PRO A 112 -23.42 -3.23 -2.79
C PRO A 112 -24.92 -3.35 -2.56
N ASP A 113 -25.42 -4.58 -2.68
CA ASP A 113 -26.80 -4.95 -2.34
C ASP A 113 -26.96 -4.83 -0.82
N TYR A 114 -27.24 -3.63 -0.34
CA TYR A 114 -27.81 -3.43 0.98
C TYR A 114 -29.31 -3.68 0.87
N GLU A 115 -29.70 -4.94 0.66
CA GLU A 115 -31.08 -5.32 0.92
C GLU A 115 -31.37 -5.05 2.40
N GLN A 116 -32.31 -4.13 2.57
CA GLN A 116 -32.81 -3.60 3.83
C GLN A 116 -33.46 -4.74 4.61
N GLY A 117 -32.81 -5.16 5.70
CA GLY A 117 -33.48 -5.90 6.76
C GLY A 117 -34.37 -4.94 7.55
N VAL A 118 -35.68 -4.95 7.23
CA VAL A 118 -36.77 -4.55 8.13
C VAL A 118 -37.45 -5.83 8.59
#